data_AF-A0AAN9I580-F1
#
_entry.id   AF-A0AAN9I580-F1
#
_cell.length_a   1.000
_cell.length_b   1.000
_cell.length_c   1.000
_cell.angle_alpha   90.00
_cell.angle_beta   90.00
_cell.angle_gamma   90.00
#
_symmetry.space_group_name_H-M   'P 1'
#
loop_
_entity.id
_entity.type
_entity.pdbx_description
1 polymer ?
#
loop_
_entity_poly.entity_id
_entity_poly.type
_entity_poly.pdbx_seq_one_letter_code
_entity_poly.pdbx_strand_id
1 'polypeptide(L)'
;MWNLTRDVYSVKSGYQVAMEEICPSGSSSTDQTSSLQWKLLWNAPSIPRSKELVCPWRGLNRETVFHALVLCPHARLAWFASSLGITYSGGEECFGNWFQSMFLASRNKEAIGLTCEITWAIWSSRNMKTFNNKELDMRQIINLANSMHLDLKPKNSSSPWQHQRWPL
;
A
#
# COMPACT_ATOMS: atom_id res chain seq x y z
N MET A 1 8.87 -26.88 19.84
CA MET A 1 9.03 -27.48 18.50
C MET A 1 7.63 -27.91 18.06
N TRP A 2 6.93 -27.08 17.30
CA TRP A 2 5.53 -27.30 16.93
C TRP A 2 5.44 -28.12 15.64
N ASN A 3 4.70 -29.24 15.69
CA ASN A 3 4.50 -30.14 14.57
C ASN A 3 3.46 -29.57 13.59
N LEU A 4 3.93 -29.20 12.40
CA LEU A 4 3.13 -28.73 11.27
C LEU A 4 2.40 -29.91 10.60
N THR A 5 1.30 -30.36 11.19
CA THR A 5 0.28 -31.13 10.47
C THR A 5 -0.83 -30.20 10.02
N ARG A 6 -0.91 -30.06 8.69
CA ARG A 6 -1.99 -29.58 7.82
C ARG A 6 -3.33 -29.19 8.49
N ASP A 7 -3.86 -28.04 8.04
CA ASP A 7 -5.28 -27.74 7.83
C ASP A 7 -6.10 -26.84 8.77
N VAL A 8 -5.52 -25.94 9.56
CA VAL A 8 -6.35 -24.90 10.22
C VAL A 8 -5.71 -23.52 10.17
N TYR A 9 -5.84 -22.83 9.04
CA TYR A 9 -5.65 -21.37 9.00
C TYR A 9 -7.01 -20.67 9.16
N SER A 10 -7.29 -20.25 10.40
CA SER A 10 -8.50 -19.49 10.77
C SER A 10 -8.32 -18.00 10.49
N VAL A 11 -9.40 -17.25 10.26
CA VAL A 11 -9.37 -15.77 10.28
C VAL A 11 -8.74 -15.25 11.58
N LYS A 12 -8.86 -15.99 12.69
CA LYS A 12 -8.18 -15.68 13.95
C LYS A 12 -6.66 -15.90 13.87
N SER A 13 -6.19 -16.90 13.13
CA SER A 13 -4.76 -17.13 12.84
C SER A 13 -4.22 -16.11 11.85
N GLY A 14 -4.98 -15.71 10.82
CA GLY A 14 -4.56 -14.66 9.90
C GLY A 14 -4.66 -13.25 10.48
N TYR A 15 -5.65 -13.00 11.32
CA TYR A 15 -5.71 -11.82 12.16
C TYR A 15 -4.59 -11.84 13.19
N GLN A 16 -4.25 -12.98 13.81
CA GLN A 16 -3.08 -13.07 14.69
C GLN A 16 -1.78 -12.84 13.93
N VAL A 17 -1.59 -13.39 12.73
CA VAL A 17 -0.42 -13.09 11.88
C VAL A 17 -0.40 -11.62 11.46
N ALA A 18 -1.55 -11.03 11.12
CA ALA A 18 -1.66 -9.61 10.82
C ALA A 18 -1.47 -8.73 12.07
N MET A 19 -1.85 -9.20 13.26
CA MET A 19 -1.63 -8.57 14.57
C MET A 19 -0.19 -8.74 15.04
N GLU A 20 0.50 -9.80 14.61
CA GLU A 20 1.94 -10.00 14.77
C GLU A 20 2.73 -9.14 13.76
N GLU A 21 2.16 -8.85 12.58
CA GLU A 21 2.69 -7.88 11.60
C GLU A 21 2.25 -6.42 11.89
N ILE A 22 1.31 -6.20 12.82
CA ILE A 22 1.00 -4.87 13.33
C ILE A 22 2.14 -4.46 14.24
N CYS A 23 2.81 -3.37 13.86
CA CYS A 23 3.78 -2.74 14.72
C CYS A 23 3.13 -2.45 16.09
N PRO A 24 3.73 -2.91 17.20
CA PRO A 24 3.07 -2.93 18.49
C PRO A 24 2.81 -1.51 18.99
N SER A 25 1.60 -1.01 18.74
CA SER A 25 1.04 0.24 19.27
C SER A 25 -0.43 -0.03 19.61
N GLY A 26 -0.79 0.09 20.88
CA GLY A 26 -2.00 -0.53 21.47
C GLY A 26 -3.36 0.15 21.27
N SER A 27 -4.38 -0.61 21.69
CA SER A 27 -5.78 -0.28 22.11
C SER A 27 -6.82 0.02 21.01
N SER A 28 -7.69 -0.96 20.66
CA SER A 28 -9.12 -1.19 21.08
C SER A 28 -10.13 -0.19 20.46
N SER A 29 -11.28 -0.54 19.87
CA SER A 29 -12.36 -1.47 20.23
C SER A 29 -13.30 -1.70 19.03
N THR A 30 -14.02 -2.82 18.90
CA THR A 30 -15.20 -2.85 18.00
C THR A 30 -16.28 -3.85 18.40
N ASP A 31 -17.53 -3.36 18.41
CA ASP A 31 -18.77 -3.99 18.86
C ASP A 31 -19.32 -5.10 17.94
N GLN A 32 -20.16 -5.94 18.56
CA GLN A 32 -20.58 -7.28 18.12
C GLN A 32 -21.53 -7.34 16.90
N THR A 33 -21.98 -6.20 16.35
CA THR A 33 -22.94 -6.12 15.23
C THR A 33 -22.35 -6.53 13.88
N SER A 34 -21.02 -6.49 13.77
CA SER A 34 -20.27 -6.88 12.58
C SER A 34 -20.26 -8.39 12.33
N SER A 35 -20.53 -9.20 13.36
CA SER A 35 -20.26 -10.64 13.37
C SER A 35 -21.04 -11.46 12.33
N LEU A 36 -22.29 -11.07 12.01
CA LEU A 36 -23.15 -11.82 11.09
C LEU A 36 -22.85 -11.50 9.62
N GLN A 37 -22.56 -10.24 9.31
CA GLN A 37 -22.21 -9.80 7.96
C GLN A 37 -20.83 -10.34 7.55
N TRP A 38 -19.87 -10.32 8.48
CA TRP A 38 -18.56 -10.92 8.27
C TRP A 38 -18.68 -12.43 8.01
N LYS A 39 -19.55 -13.15 8.71
CA LYS A 39 -19.71 -14.60 8.54
C LYS A 39 -20.13 -14.99 7.11
N LEU A 40 -20.98 -14.19 6.47
CA LEU A 40 -21.39 -14.39 5.08
C LEU A 40 -20.23 -14.08 4.10
N LEU A 41 -19.50 -13.00 4.33
CA LEU A 41 -18.32 -12.63 3.53
C LEU A 41 -17.19 -13.68 3.62
N TRP A 42 -16.95 -14.26 4.79
CA TRP A 42 -15.91 -15.28 5.01
C TRP A 42 -16.23 -16.65 4.43
N ASN A 43 -17.53 -16.95 4.27
CA ASN A 43 -18.01 -18.22 3.70
C ASN A 43 -18.25 -18.13 2.18
N ALA A 44 -18.10 -16.95 1.58
CA ALA A 44 -18.09 -16.82 0.13
C ALA A 44 -16.90 -17.63 -0.42
N PRO A 45 -17.09 -18.43 -1.49
CA PRO A 45 -15.99 -19.13 -2.15
C PRO A 45 -15.00 -18.09 -2.68
N SER A 46 -13.95 -17.83 -1.91
CA SER A 46 -12.97 -16.80 -2.18
C SER A 46 -11.75 -17.38 -2.90
N ILE A 47 -11.21 -16.53 -3.77
CA ILE A 47 -10.04 -16.65 -4.65
C ILE A 47 -8.91 -17.50 -4.02
N PRO A 48 -8.16 -18.33 -4.79
CA PRO A 48 -7.21 -19.29 -4.24
C PRO A 48 -6.17 -18.63 -3.33
N ARG A 49 -6.14 -19.04 -2.06
CA ARG A 49 -5.15 -18.61 -1.07
C ARG A 49 -3.82 -19.32 -1.35
N SER A 50 -2.89 -18.69 -2.07
CA SER A 50 -1.54 -19.26 -2.28
C SER A 50 -0.77 -19.30 -0.96
N LYS A 51 -0.35 -20.49 -0.54
CA LYS A 51 0.32 -20.75 0.75
C LYS A 51 1.69 -20.07 0.90
N GLU A 52 2.25 -19.50 -0.16
CA GLU A 52 3.50 -18.73 -0.13
C GLU A 52 3.37 -17.50 -1.03
N LEU A 53 3.28 -16.30 -0.45
CA LEU A 53 3.37 -15.06 -1.20
C LEU A 53 4.86 -14.84 -1.49
N VAL A 54 5.27 -15.14 -2.71
CA VAL A 54 6.64 -14.95 -3.17
C VAL A 54 6.69 -13.65 -3.97
N CYS A 55 7.73 -12.85 -3.75
CA CYS A 55 7.92 -11.60 -4.48
C CYS A 55 7.93 -11.86 -6.00
N PRO A 56 7.03 -11.23 -6.79
CA PRO A 56 6.90 -11.50 -8.23
C PRO A 56 8.12 -11.08 -9.05
N TRP A 57 9.03 -10.30 -8.45
CA TRP A 57 10.23 -9.77 -9.09
C TRP A 57 11.49 -10.60 -8.84
N ARG A 58 11.57 -11.28 -7.70
CA ARG A 58 12.80 -11.96 -7.24
C ARG A 58 12.60 -13.45 -6.98
N GLY A 59 11.37 -13.96 -6.90
CA GLY A 59 11.08 -15.39 -6.80
C GLY A 59 11.57 -16.13 -5.55
N LEU A 60 12.35 -15.47 -4.68
CA LEU A 60 13.13 -16.10 -3.61
C LEU A 60 12.78 -15.60 -2.20
N ASN A 61 12.22 -14.40 -2.10
CA ASN A 61 11.86 -13.80 -0.81
C ASN A 61 10.37 -13.93 -0.54
N ARG A 62 10.01 -14.31 0.69
CA ARG A 62 8.66 -14.14 1.21
C ARG A 62 8.28 -12.66 1.09
N GLU A 63 7.19 -12.40 0.38
CA GLU A 63 6.66 -11.06 0.19
C GLU A 63 5.84 -10.68 1.40
N THR A 64 6.39 -9.78 2.22
CA THR A 64 5.64 -9.01 3.21
C THR A 64 5.25 -7.65 2.63
N VAL A 65 4.35 -6.91 3.28
CA VAL A 65 4.02 -5.53 2.87
C VAL A 65 5.28 -4.66 2.85
N PHE A 66 6.13 -4.78 3.88
CA PHE A 66 7.37 -4.03 3.95
C PHE A 66 8.37 -4.43 2.85
N HIS A 67 8.42 -5.72 2.50
CA HIS A 67 9.17 -6.14 1.32
C HIS A 67 8.60 -5.53 0.04
N ALA A 68 7.32 -5.72 -0.24
CA ALA A 68 6.68 -5.27 -1.48
C ALA A 68 6.84 -3.75 -1.70
N LEU A 69 6.73 -2.95 -0.65
CA LEU A 69 6.72 -1.49 -0.73
C LEU A 69 8.09 -0.83 -0.50
N VAL A 70 9.04 -1.49 0.16
CA VAL A 70 10.30 -0.83 0.60
C VAL A 70 11.53 -1.66 0.31
N LEU A 71 11.56 -2.94 0.73
CA LEU A 71 12.80 -3.73 0.64
C LEU A 71 13.01 -4.38 -0.73
N CYS A 72 11.95 -4.60 -1.49
CA CYS A 72 12.00 -5.13 -2.84
C CYS A 72 12.89 -4.23 -3.70
N PRO A 73 13.86 -4.78 -4.44
CA PRO A 73 14.75 -3.96 -5.26
C PRO A 73 14.02 -3.13 -6.33
N HIS A 74 12.87 -3.62 -6.82
CA HIS A 74 12.00 -2.85 -7.71
C HIS A 74 11.42 -1.63 -6.97
N ALA A 75 10.93 -1.81 -5.74
CA ALA A 75 10.43 -0.73 -4.90
C ALA A 75 11.52 0.28 -4.52
N ARG A 76 12.71 -0.19 -4.11
CA ARG A 76 13.87 0.66 -3.80
C ARG A 76 14.26 1.54 -4.98
N LEU A 77 14.25 0.99 -6.18
CA LEU A 77 14.56 1.74 -7.39
C LEU A 77 13.51 2.82 -7.68
N ALA A 78 12.23 2.52 -7.47
CA ALA A 78 11.16 3.52 -7.60
C ALA A 78 11.31 4.66 -6.58
N TRP A 79 11.58 4.35 -5.31
CA TRP A 79 11.84 5.36 -4.29
C TRP A 79 13.02 6.26 -4.64
N PHE A 80 14.14 5.65 -5.06
CA PHE A 80 15.35 6.37 -5.44
C PHE A 80 15.18 7.22 -6.71
N ALA A 81 14.48 6.69 -7.72
CA ALA A 81 14.26 7.39 -8.99
C ALA A 81 13.19 8.50 -8.90
N SER A 82 12.41 8.53 -7.82
CA SER A 82 11.44 9.60 -7.57
C SER A 82 12.11 10.93 -7.25
N SER A 83 11.34 12.01 -7.29
CA SER A 83 11.80 13.34 -6.86
C SER A 83 12.16 13.40 -5.37
N LEU A 84 11.75 12.41 -4.56
CA LEU A 84 12.11 12.31 -3.15
C LEU A 84 13.49 11.68 -2.93
N GLY A 85 14.03 10.94 -3.91
CA GLY A 85 15.37 10.34 -3.82
C GLY A 85 15.59 9.41 -2.62
N ILE A 86 14.53 8.77 -2.12
CA ILE A 86 14.57 8.02 -0.85
C ILE A 86 15.39 6.75 -1.00
N THR A 87 16.30 6.54 -0.05
CA THR A 87 17.05 5.29 0.11
C THR A 87 16.78 4.73 1.50
N TYR A 88 16.51 3.42 1.57
CA TYR A 88 16.31 2.73 2.84
C TYR A 88 17.65 2.35 3.46
N SER A 89 17.95 2.93 4.63
CA SER A 89 19.23 2.73 5.33
C SER A 89 19.16 1.71 6.49
N GLY A 90 18.03 1.02 6.67
CA GLY A 90 17.81 0.17 7.85
C GLY A 90 17.11 0.91 9.00
N GLY A 91 16.80 0.18 10.07
CA GLY A 91 16.29 0.73 11.33
C GLY A 91 14.82 0.45 11.63
N GLU A 92 14.01 0.12 10.62
CA GLU A 92 12.59 -0.18 10.82
C GLU A 92 12.28 -1.63 10.46
N GLU A 93 11.39 -2.26 11.24
CA GLU A 93 11.02 -3.66 11.04
C GLU A 93 9.68 -3.83 10.29
N CYS A 94 8.87 -2.77 10.21
CA CYS A 94 7.58 -2.80 9.55
C CYS A 94 7.33 -1.56 8.67
N PHE A 95 6.45 -1.73 7.68
CA PHE A 95 6.07 -0.65 6.78
C PHE A 95 5.38 0.51 7.50
N GLY A 96 4.52 0.24 8.48
CA GLY A 96 3.76 1.28 9.19
C GLY A 96 4.66 2.31 9.87
N ASN A 97 5.63 1.85 10.68
CA ASN A 97 6.58 2.74 11.35
C ASN A 97 7.47 3.49 10.36
N TRP A 98 7.98 2.78 9.35
CA TRP A 98 8.79 3.40 8.30
C TRP A 98 8.03 4.47 7.52
N PHE A 99 6.75 4.21 7.20
CA PHE A 99 5.91 5.17 6.52
C PHE A 99 5.58 6.36 7.43
N GLN A 100 5.21 6.12 8.68
CA GLN A 100 4.93 7.16 9.66
C GLN A 100 6.15 8.05 9.93
N SER A 101 7.36 7.50 9.96
CA SER A 101 8.58 8.28 10.18
C SER A 101 8.81 9.31 9.07
N MET A 102 8.36 9.06 7.83
CA MET A 102 8.40 10.06 6.76
C MET A 102 7.48 11.25 7.01
N PHE A 103 6.30 11.02 7.59
CA PHE A 103 5.36 12.09 7.95
C PHE A 103 5.90 12.92 9.11
N LEU A 104 6.59 12.28 10.05
CA LEU A 104 7.21 12.98 11.17
C LEU A 104 8.46 13.77 10.74
N ALA A 105 9.22 13.24 9.78
CA ALA A 105 10.43 13.88 9.26
C ALA A 105 10.14 15.06 8.31
N SER A 106 9.02 15.03 7.58
CA SER A 106 8.66 16.08 6.61
C SER A 106 7.57 17.01 7.13
N ARG A 107 7.80 18.33 7.08
CA ARG A 107 6.73 19.33 7.24
C ARG A 107 6.13 19.78 5.90
N ASN A 108 6.66 19.28 4.79
CA ASN A 108 6.20 19.64 3.45
C ASN A 108 5.03 18.73 3.04
N LYS A 109 3.83 19.32 2.96
CA LYS A 109 2.60 18.62 2.56
C LYS A 109 2.68 18.04 1.15
N GLU A 110 3.36 18.70 0.23
CA GLU A 110 3.54 18.17 -1.14
C GLU A 110 4.40 16.91 -1.10
N ALA A 111 5.52 16.93 -0.36
CA ALA A 111 6.39 15.77 -0.21
C ALA A 111 5.66 14.59 0.45
N ILE A 112 4.80 14.86 1.43
CA ILE A 112 3.96 13.83 2.06
C ILE A 112 2.96 13.24 1.05
N GLY A 113 2.32 14.08 0.22
CA GLY A 113 1.44 13.62 -0.86
C GLY A 113 2.17 12.71 -1.85
N LEU A 114 3.35 13.15 -2.32
CA LEU A 114 4.24 12.37 -3.17
C LEU A 114 4.62 11.01 -2.55
N THR A 115 4.89 10.96 -1.24
CA THR A 115 5.16 9.70 -0.53
C THR A 115 3.97 8.74 -0.62
N CYS A 116 2.74 9.21 -0.43
CA CYS A 116 1.54 8.38 -0.59
C CYS A 116 1.37 7.90 -2.04
N GLU A 117 1.58 8.78 -3.01
CA GLU A 117 1.41 8.49 -4.44
C GLU A 117 2.43 7.47 -4.94
N ILE A 118 3.70 7.61 -4.55
CA ILE A 118 4.75 6.63 -4.87
C ILE A 118 4.44 5.28 -4.25
N THR A 119 3.99 5.26 -2.99
CA THR A 119 3.60 4.02 -2.30
C THR A 119 2.50 3.30 -3.07
N TRP A 120 1.47 4.02 -3.48
CA TRP A 120 0.40 3.48 -4.31
C TRP A 120 0.90 3.01 -5.68
N ALA A 121 1.74 3.78 -6.36
CA ALA A 121 2.27 3.43 -7.67
C ALA A 121 3.11 2.13 -7.62
N ILE A 122 3.92 1.94 -6.58
CA ILE A 122 4.67 0.70 -6.33
C ILE A 122 3.71 -0.48 -6.12
N TRP A 123 2.71 -0.31 -5.25
CA TRP A 123 1.70 -1.34 -4.99
C TRP A 123 0.93 -1.72 -6.27
N SER A 124 0.52 -0.72 -7.04
CA SER A 124 -0.19 -0.90 -8.30
C SER A 124 0.66 -1.66 -9.32
N SER A 125 1.92 -1.25 -9.52
CA SER A 125 2.89 -1.96 -10.38
C SER A 125 3.04 -3.43 -9.97
N ARG A 126 3.21 -3.69 -8.67
CA ARG A 126 3.28 -5.05 -8.14
C ARG A 126 2.02 -5.84 -8.47
N ASN A 127 0.84 -5.27 -8.30
CA ASN A 127 -0.43 -5.94 -8.62
C ASN A 127 -0.59 -6.20 -10.10
N MET A 128 -0.17 -5.28 -10.98
CA MET A 128 -0.15 -5.52 -12.43
C MET A 128 0.74 -6.72 -12.77
N LYS A 129 1.90 -6.85 -12.12
CA LYS A 129 2.80 -7.99 -12.33
C LYS A 129 2.16 -9.29 -11.82
N THR A 130 1.57 -9.29 -10.62
CA THR A 130 0.99 -10.49 -10.02
C THR A 130 -0.28 -10.98 -10.72
N PHE A 131 -1.21 -10.07 -11.06
CA PHE A 131 -2.54 -10.45 -11.53
C PHE A 131 -2.70 -10.39 -13.06
N ASN A 132 -1.90 -9.56 -13.73
CA ASN A 132 -2.00 -9.35 -15.18
C ASN A 132 -0.72 -9.77 -15.92
N ASN A 133 0.30 -10.27 -15.20
CA ASN A 133 1.65 -10.53 -15.71
C ASN A 133 2.24 -9.34 -16.51
N LYS A 134 1.80 -8.12 -16.18
CA LYS A 134 2.23 -6.90 -16.85
C LYS A 134 3.25 -6.18 -16.00
N GLU A 135 4.38 -5.86 -16.63
CA GLU A 135 5.49 -5.16 -16.00
C GLU A 135 5.47 -3.69 -16.39
N LEU A 136 5.49 -2.82 -15.38
CA LEU A 136 5.71 -1.39 -15.58
C LEU A 136 7.20 -1.09 -15.41
N ASP A 137 7.74 -0.30 -16.33
CA ASP A 137 9.08 0.24 -16.17
C ASP A 137 9.10 1.35 -15.08
N MET A 138 10.30 1.70 -14.61
CA MET A 138 10.44 2.70 -13.54
C MET A 138 9.87 4.07 -13.94
N ARG A 139 10.00 4.48 -15.20
CA ARG A 139 9.47 5.77 -15.67
C ARG A 139 7.94 5.75 -15.63
N GLN A 140 7.31 4.65 -16.02
CA GLN A 140 5.86 4.46 -15.95
C GLN A 140 5.35 4.54 -14.51
N ILE A 141 6.07 3.94 -13.56
CA ILE A 141 5.72 3.99 -12.13
C ILE A 141 5.82 5.42 -11.60
N ILE A 142 6.91 6.13 -11.91
CA ILE A 142 7.08 7.53 -11.49
C ILE A 142 6.04 8.44 -12.14
N ASN A 143 5.76 8.26 -13.42
CA ASN A 143 4.72 9.02 -14.13
C ASN A 143 3.33 8.77 -13.55
N LEU A 144 3.03 7.52 -13.15
CA LEU A 144 1.78 7.18 -12.47
C LEU A 144 1.66 7.89 -11.12
N ALA A 145 2.74 7.94 -10.33
CA ALA A 145 2.76 8.69 -9.07
C ALA A 145 2.49 10.19 -9.34
N ASN A 146 3.23 10.78 -10.28
CA ASN A 146 3.10 12.20 -10.62
C ASN A 146 1.72 12.57 -11.20
N SER A 147 1.07 11.70 -11.98
CA SER A 147 -0.26 11.99 -12.51
C SER A 147 -1.30 12.12 -11.40
N MET A 148 -1.22 11.29 -10.37
CA MET A 148 -2.09 11.39 -9.19
C MET A 148 -1.83 12.68 -8.42
N HIS A 149 -0.56 13.10 -8.31
CA HIS A 149 -0.20 14.37 -7.69
C HIS A 149 -0.88 15.56 -8.36
N LEU A 150 -0.91 15.56 -9.69
CA LEU A 150 -1.47 16.64 -10.50
C LEU A 150 -3.01 16.67 -10.40
N ASP A 151 -3.66 15.51 -10.34
CA ASP A 151 -5.12 15.41 -10.19
C ASP A 151 -5.61 15.91 -8.83
N LEU A 152 -4.78 15.82 -7.79
CA LEU A 152 -5.08 16.30 -6.43
C LEU A 152 -4.83 17.80 -6.24
N LYS A 153 -4.02 18.45 -7.09
CA LYS A 153 -3.91 19.91 -7.06
C LYS A 153 -5.25 20.50 -7.48
N PRO A 154 -5.85 21.41 -6.69
CA PRO A 154 -7.10 22.04 -7.09
C PRO A 154 -6.86 22.67 -8.46
N LYS A 155 -7.62 22.21 -9.47
CA LYS A 155 -7.66 22.89 -10.77
C LYS A 155 -8.01 24.33 -10.44
N ASN A 156 -7.07 25.26 -10.69
CA ASN A 156 -7.29 26.68 -10.48
C ASN A 156 -8.69 27.01 -10.96
N SER A 157 -9.53 27.48 -10.05
CA SER A 157 -10.92 27.81 -10.34
C SER A 157 -10.97 29.08 -11.17
N SER A 158 -10.47 29.05 -12.40
CA SER A 158 -11.04 29.86 -13.48
C SER A 158 -12.34 29.16 -13.87
N SER A 159 -13.38 29.42 -13.07
CA SER A 159 -14.75 29.01 -13.34
C SER A 159 -15.20 29.61 -14.68
N PRO A 160 -15.72 28.82 -15.63
CA PRO A 160 -16.25 29.35 -16.90
C PRO A 160 -17.51 30.23 -16.74
N TRP A 161 -18.04 30.39 -15.52
CA TRP A 161 -19.35 30.98 -15.26
C TRP A 161 -19.31 32.40 -14.67
N GLN A 162 -18.35 33.25 -15.07
CA GLN A 162 -18.24 34.61 -14.52
C GLN A 162 -19.04 35.71 -15.21
N HIS A 163 -19.80 35.47 -16.30
CA HIS A 163 -20.67 36.53 -16.85
C HIS A 163 -21.98 35.99 -17.42
N GLN A 164 -22.99 35.84 -16.56
CA GLN A 164 -24.38 36.01 -16.97
C GLN A 164 -25.14 36.73 -15.84
N ARG A 165 -25.12 38.07 -15.90
CA ARG A 165 -26.07 38.92 -15.18
C ARG A 165 -27.45 38.66 -15.78
N TRP A 166 -28.41 38.26 -14.97
CA TRP A 166 -29.82 38.28 -15.36
C TRP A 166 -30.33 39.74 -15.32
N PRO A 167 -31.07 40.23 -16.32
CA PRO A 167 -31.70 41.54 -16.23
C PRO A 167 -32.85 41.47 -15.21
N LEU A 168 -32.98 42.55 -14.43
CA LEU A 168 -34.12 42.82 -13.55
C LEU A 168 -35.40 43.02 -14.35
#